data_AF-A0AAJ2YML5-F1
#
_entry.id   AF-A0AAJ2YML5-F1
#
_cell.length_a   1.000
_cell.length_b   1.000
_cell.length_c   1.000
_cell.angle_alpha   90.00
_cell.angle_beta   90.00
_cell.angle_gamma   90.00
#
_symmetry.space_group_name_H-M   'P 1'
#
loop_
_entity.id
_entity.type
_entity.pdbx_description
1 polymer ?
#
loop_
_entity_poly.entity_id
_entity_poly.type
_entity_poly.pdbx_seq_one_letter_code
_entity_poly.pdbx_strand_id
1 'polypeptide(L)' 'MTSTTGATGTTGTACPYCGWPDHAEPFQVVSRHATAAGSTVWTRCGCGSLQVRAVDARGMRIMSRSRPADVPAPGGR' A
#
# COMPACT_ATOMS: atom_id res chain seq x y z
N MET A 1 22.40 -14.48 2.53
CA MET A 1 21.07 -15.09 2.42
C MET A 1 20.10 -14.01 1.98
N THR A 2 19.85 -13.92 0.68
CA THR A 2 19.09 -12.85 0.04
C THR A 2 17.71 -13.39 -0.30
N SER A 3 16.72 -13.18 0.56
CA SER A 3 15.34 -13.55 0.27
C SER A 3 14.57 -12.33 -0.22
N THR A 4 14.88 -11.89 -1.45
CA THR A 4 14.00 -10.98 -2.19
C THR A 4 12.92 -11.83 -2.85
N THR A 5 11.96 -12.32 -2.06
CA THR A 5 10.68 -12.74 -2.62
C THR A 5 9.89 -11.47 -2.90
N GLY A 6 10.17 -10.84 -4.04
CA GLY A 6 9.22 -9.92 -4.65
C GLY A 6 7.99 -10.74 -5.00
N ALA A 7 6.90 -10.57 -4.25
CA ALA A 7 5.64 -11.21 -4.57
C ALA A 7 5.23 -10.74 -5.97
N THR A 8 5.36 -11.62 -6.96
CA THR A 8 4.67 -11.51 -8.24
C THR A 8 3.19 -11.84 -7.99
N GLY A 9 2.53 -11.01 -7.17
CA GLY A 9 1.09 -10.95 -7.20
C GLY A 9 0.74 -10.19 -8.47
N THR A 10 -0.12 -10.76 -9.32
CA THR A 10 -0.97 -10.00 -10.24
C THR A 10 -1.22 -8.63 -9.66
N THR A 11 -0.99 -7.55 -10.41
CA THR A 11 -1.16 -6.14 -10.03
C THR A 11 -2.53 -5.92 -9.38
N GLY A 12 -2.63 -6.33 -8.13
CA GLY A 12 -3.89 -6.66 -7.51
C GLY A 12 -4.41 -5.38 -6.94
N THR A 13 -5.66 -5.05 -7.24
CA THR A 13 -6.40 -3.94 -6.64
C THR A 13 -6.71 -4.18 -5.16
N ALA A 14 -5.94 -5.04 -4.48
CA ALA A 14 -6.11 -5.46 -3.10
C ALA A 14 -4.75 -5.68 -2.41
N CYS A 15 -4.75 -5.46 -1.11
CA CYS A 15 -3.62 -5.68 -0.23
C CYS A 15 -3.28 -7.19 -0.19
N PRO A 16 -2.04 -7.59 -0.48
CA PRO A 16 -1.66 -9.02 -0.48
C PRO A 16 -1.63 -9.65 0.91
N TYR A 17 -1.73 -8.84 1.98
CA TYR A 17 -1.64 -9.32 3.36
C TYR A 17 -3.00 -9.59 4.01
N CYS A 18 -4.03 -8.81 3.68
CA CYS A 18 -5.36 -8.96 4.27
C CYS A 18 -6.49 -9.03 3.24
N GLY A 19 -6.19 -8.94 1.95
CA GLY A 19 -7.18 -8.96 0.86
C GLY A 19 -7.99 -7.68 0.70
N TRP A 20 -7.77 -6.65 1.53
CA TRP A 20 -8.56 -5.41 1.48
C TRP A 20 -8.32 -4.64 0.18
N PRO A 21 -9.36 -4.13 -0.51
CA PRO A 21 -9.17 -3.41 -1.77
C PRO A 21 -8.37 -2.12 -1.57
N ASP A 22 -7.44 -1.82 -2.47
CA ASP A 22 -6.55 -0.67 -2.36
C ASP A 22 -7.26 0.68 -2.57
N HIS A 23 -8.40 0.65 -3.26
CA HIS A 23 -9.20 1.83 -3.54
C HIS A 23 -10.44 1.93 -2.65
N ALA A 24 -10.70 0.93 -1.80
CA ALA A 24 -11.83 0.96 -0.87
C ALA A 24 -11.39 1.58 0.45
N GLU A 25 -12.09 2.63 0.86
CA GLU A 25 -12.01 3.09 2.25
C GLU A 25 -12.44 1.97 3.21
N PRO A 26 -11.82 1.88 4.40
CA PRO A 26 -10.83 2.81 4.94
C PRO A 26 -9.37 2.44 4.59
N PHE A 27 -8.64 3.39 3.99
CA PHE A 27 -7.18 3.45 4.02
C PHE A 27 -6.74 4.82 4.54
N GLN A 28 -5.67 4.88 5.32
CA GLN A 28 -5.18 6.13 5.89
C GLN A 28 -4.08 6.72 5.00
N VAL A 29 -4.24 7.95 4.51
CA VAL A 29 -3.13 8.68 3.89
C VAL A 29 -2.19 9.16 5.00
N VAL A 30 -0.92 8.72 4.96
CA VAL A 30 0.07 9.06 6.00
C VAL A 30 1.05 10.14 5.55
N SER A 31 1.27 10.28 4.24
CA SER A 31 2.06 11.38 3.67
C SER A 31 1.68 11.62 2.22
N ARG A 32 1.88 12.85 1.75
CA ARG A 32 1.72 13.25 0.35
C ARG A 32 2.82 14.24 -0.02
N HIS A 33 3.53 13.93 -1.10
CA HIS A 33 4.57 14.81 -1.65
C HIS A 33 4.25 15.12 -3.10
N ALA A 34 4.22 16.41 -3.43
CA ALA A 34 4.14 16.86 -4.82
C ALA A 34 5.49 16.65 -5.52
N THR A 35 5.44 16.39 -6.81
CA THR A 35 6.59 16.26 -7.71
C THR A 35 6.27 17.02 -9.00
N ALA A 36 7.27 17.27 -9.84
CA ALA A 36 7.03 17.93 -11.13
C ALA A 36 6.07 17.16 -12.05
N ALA A 37 5.97 15.83 -11.89
CA ALA A 37 5.15 14.96 -12.73
C ALA A 37 3.77 14.62 -12.12
N GLY A 38 3.47 15.05 -10.89
CA GLY A 38 2.28 14.65 -10.16
C GLY A 38 2.53 14.59 -8.66
N SER A 39 2.13 13.50 -8.00
CA SER A 39 2.36 13.32 -6.57
C SER A 39 2.69 11.88 -6.19
N THR A 40 3.44 11.72 -5.11
CA THR A 40 3.61 10.45 -4.41
C THR A 40 2.78 10.49 -3.14
N VAL A 41 1.95 9.48 -2.94
CA VAL A 41 1.08 9.32 -1.77
C VAL A 41 1.48 8.05 -1.05
N TRP A 42 1.64 8.15 0.26
CA TRP A 42 1.86 6.99 1.12
C TRP A 42 0.56 6.71 1.87
N THR A 43 0.09 5.47 1.77
CA THR A 43 -1.17 5.03 2.40
C THR A 43 -0.93 3.82 3.28
N ARG A 44 -1.59 3.75 4.43
CA ARG A 44 -1.60 2.60 5.32
C ARG A 44 -2.93 1.85 5.18
N CYS A 45 -2.84 0.56 4.85
CA CYS A 45 -3.98 -0.35 4.90
C CYS A 45 -4.38 -0.61 6.37
N GLY A 46 -5.64 -1.00 6.63
CA GLY A 46 -6.10 -1.36 7.97
C GLY A 46 -5.27 -2.45 8.66
N CYS A 47 -4.64 -3.35 7.88
CA CYS A 47 -3.70 -4.34 8.42
C CYS A 47 -2.33 -3.78 8.80
N GLY A 48 -2.04 -2.52 8.52
CA GLY A 48 -0.75 -1.88 8.82
C GLY A 48 0.27 -1.90 7.67
N SER A 49 0.00 -2.58 6.56
CA SER A 49 0.86 -2.53 5.35
C SER A 49 0.90 -1.11 4.77
N LEU A 50 2.11 -0.59 4.51
CA LEU A 50 2.33 0.69 3.85
C LEU A 50 2.37 0.49 2.33
N GLN A 51 1.67 1.33 1.58
CA GLN A 51 1.69 1.35 0.13
C GLN A 51 2.17 2.70 -0.36
N VAL A 52 3.08 2.68 -1.33
CA VAL A 52 3.56 3.88 -2.03
C VAL A 52 2.84 3.97 -3.36
N ARG A 53 2.18 5.09 -3.61
CA ARG A 53 1.35 5.32 -4.80
C ARG A 53 1.89 6.51 -5.57
N ALA A 54 2.14 6.34 -6.86
CA ALA A 54 2.35 7.46 -7.78
C ALA A 54 1.00 7.85 -8.38
N VAL A 55 0.71 9.15 -8.41
CA VAL A 55 -0.48 9.74 -9.02
C VAL A 55 -0.04 10.79 -10.01
N ASP A 56 -0.31 10.56 -11.29
CA ASP A 56 -0.02 11.51 -12.37
C ASP A 56 -1.17 11.54 -13.39
N ALA A 57 -0.97 12.22 -14.52
CA ALA A 57 -1.96 12.32 -15.59
C ALA A 57 -2.38 10.96 -16.18
N ARG A 58 -1.59 9.89 -15.97
CA ARG A 58 -1.91 8.52 -16.41
C ARG A 58 -2.70 7.75 -15.34
N GLY A 59 -3.04 8.39 -14.22
CA GLY A 59 -3.76 7.79 -13.11
C GLY A 59 -2.85 7.31 -11.98
N MET A 60 -3.40 6.44 -11.13
CA MET A 60 -2.74 5.92 -9.94
C MET A 60 -2.03 4.60 -10.22
N ARG A 61 -0.79 4.47 -9.74
CA ARG A 61 -0.01 3.21 -9.75
C ARG A 61 0.58 2.94 -8.38
N ILE A 62 0.50 1.69 -7.92
CA ILE A 62 1.13 1.25 -6.68
C ILE A 62 2.56 0.84 -7.01
N MET A 63 3.53 1.58 -6.46
CA MET A 63 4.96 1.42 -6.75
C MET A 63 5.62 0.43 -5.79
N SER A 64 5.18 0.41 -4.52
CA SER A 64 5.75 -0.46 -3.50
C SER A 64 4.73 -0.77 -2.41
N ARG A 65 4.90 -1.92 -1.76
CA ARG A 65 4.15 -2.36 -0.59
C ARG A 65 5.11 -2.92 0.45
N SER A 66 5.04 -2.43 1.68
CA SER A 66 5.75 -3.03 2.80
C SER A 66 4.92 -4.16 3.41
N ARG A 67 5.59 -5.11 4.05
CA ARG A 67 4.91 -5.94 5.04
C ARG A 67 4.26 -5.05 6.09
N PRO A 68 3.10 -5.44 6.66
CA PRO A 68 2.66 -4.87 7.91
C PRO A 68 3.83 -4.87 8.89
N ALA A 69 4.06 -3.76 9.59
CA ALA A 69 4.74 -3.88 10.87
C ALA A 69 3.91 -4.88 11.69
N ASP A 70 4.55 -5.71 12.53
CA ASP A 70 3.86 -6.62 13.45
C ASP A 70 2.99 -5.76 14.39
N VAL A 71 1.80 -5.39 13.94
CA VAL A 71 0.79 -4.73 14.75
C VAL A 71 0.13 -5.91 15.45
N PRO A 72 0.16 -5.98 16.80
CA PRO A 72 -0.65 -6.97 17.51
C PRO A 72 -2.05 -6.88 16.92
N ALA A 73 -2.57 -8.00 16.40
CA ALA A 73 -3.90 -8.03 15.81
C ALA A 73 -4.85 -7.30 16.79
N PRO A 74 -5.66 -6.32 16.35
CA PRO A 74 -6.66 -5.78 17.25
C PRO A 74 -7.52 -6.96 17.69
N GLY A 75 -7.45 -7.26 18.99
CA GLY A 75 -8.15 -8.39 19.61
C GLY A 75 -9.61 -8.37 19.20
N GLY A 76 -9.99 -9.34 18.38
CA GLY A 76 -11.33 -9.50 17.85
C GLY A 76 -12.10 -10.56 18.63
N ARG A 77 -12.67 -10.12 19.76
CA ARG A 77 -13.68 -10.76 20.64
C ARG A 77 -13.26 -11.96 21.48
#